data_AF-A0A1H9A301-F1
#
_entry.id   AF-A0A1H9A301-F1
#
_cell.length_a   1.000
_cell.length_b   1.000
_cell.length_c   1.000
_cell.angle_alpha   90.00
_cell.angle_beta   90.00
_cell.angle_gamma   90.00
#
_symmetry.space_group_name_H-M   'P 1'
#
loop_
_entity.id
_entity.type
_entity.pdbx_description
1 polymer ?
#
loop_
_entity_poly.entity_id
_entity_poly.type
_entity_poly.pdbx_seq_one_letter_code
_entity_poly.pdbx_strand_id
1 'polypeptide(L)'
;MRIGEQPMPLADPVRRLAMPAEAQRAYLEAIGTAPSADELALEFDDVRPHLMTLDAEAVALTGRIDALLDAMSGPSPVWHVDALAVFPQWASLRELAAELLRLLPFDGPRPLAPSEHAVLERVLAVELPGAAALRAQLGHVRVLKHWYEGSASLDLSTGGPAAEVADGVLPVDARVHEAGEPVGEILLWIADGRLSAIEYAWVTDEPPTRLPPADQVTARLR
;
A
#
# COMPACT_ATOMS: atom_id res chain seq x y z
N MET A 1 -5.22 31.29 5.08
CA MET A 1 -4.90 30.60 3.82
C MET A 1 -3.38 30.46 3.74
N ARG A 2 -2.84 29.37 4.29
CA ARG A 2 -1.41 29.02 4.13
C ARG A 2 -1.31 28.15 2.88
N ILE A 3 -0.42 28.53 1.98
CA ILE A 3 -0.09 27.77 0.77
C ILE A 3 0.45 26.41 1.23
N GLY A 4 -0.11 25.33 0.68
CA GLY A 4 0.02 23.98 1.19
C GLY A 4 1.45 23.45 1.17
N GLU A 5 1.93 23.04 2.34
CA GLU A 5 2.91 21.97 2.46
C GLU A 5 2.20 20.70 1.98
N GLN A 6 2.63 20.14 0.85
CA GLN A 6 2.28 18.76 0.57
C GLN A 6 2.95 17.90 1.65
N PRO A 7 2.24 16.96 2.29
CA PRO A 7 2.86 16.07 3.26
C PRO A 7 4.05 15.37 2.60
N MET A 8 5.21 15.42 3.26
CA MET A 8 6.41 14.71 2.82
C MET A 8 6.07 13.22 2.72
N PRO A 9 6.34 12.55 1.59
CA PRO A 9 6.00 11.14 1.44
C PRO A 9 6.99 10.27 2.24
N LEU A 10 6.71 10.05 3.53
CA LEU A 10 7.58 9.31 4.46
C LEU A 10 7.76 7.85 4.03
N ALA A 11 6.72 7.27 3.43
CA ALA A 11 6.70 5.87 3.03
C ALA A 11 7.64 5.54 1.86
N ASP A 12 7.98 6.50 0.99
CA ASP A 12 8.75 6.20 -0.22
C ASP A 12 10.19 5.77 0.08
N PRO A 13 10.99 6.52 0.87
CA PRO A 13 12.31 6.07 1.30
C PRO A 13 12.28 4.77 2.09
N VAL A 14 11.32 4.62 3.01
CA VAL A 14 11.16 3.37 3.79
C VAL A 14 10.80 2.19 2.89
N ARG A 15 9.97 2.41 1.86
CA ARG A 15 9.63 1.37 0.87
C ARG A 15 10.85 0.96 0.06
N ARG A 16 11.71 1.89 -0.36
CA ARG A 16 12.97 1.57 -1.07
C ARG A 16 13.93 0.78 -0.20
N LEU A 17 14.02 1.11 1.09
CA LEU A 17 14.76 0.30 2.06
C LEU A 17 14.20 -1.13 2.21
N ALA A 18 12.89 -1.32 2.06
CA ALA A 18 12.23 -2.62 2.16
C ALA A 18 12.23 -3.45 0.86
N MET A 19 12.61 -2.86 -0.29
CA MET A 19 12.61 -3.54 -1.58
C MET A 19 13.59 -4.74 -1.59
N PRO A 20 13.32 -5.81 -2.37
CA PRO A 20 14.31 -6.85 -2.63
C PRO A 20 15.61 -6.28 -3.19
N ALA A 21 16.75 -6.94 -2.93
CA ALA A 21 18.08 -6.45 -3.32
C ALA A 21 18.19 -6.09 -4.82
N GLU A 22 17.60 -6.91 -5.69
CA GLU A 22 17.60 -6.65 -7.15
C GLU A 22 16.83 -5.36 -7.51
N ALA A 23 15.71 -5.09 -6.83
CA ALA A 23 14.93 -3.89 -7.04
C ALA A 23 15.63 -2.65 -6.47
N GLN A 24 16.34 -2.79 -5.33
CA GLN A 24 17.20 -1.73 -4.78
C GLN A 24 18.33 -1.37 -5.75
N ARG A 25 18.99 -2.38 -6.34
CA ARG A 25 20.02 -2.21 -7.36
C ARG A 25 19.48 -1.50 -8.59
N ALA A 26 18.36 -1.98 -9.15
CA ALA A 26 17.73 -1.37 -10.31
C ALA A 26 17.32 0.10 -10.06
N TYR A 27 16.87 0.42 -8.84
CA TYR A 27 16.56 1.79 -8.43
C TYR A 27 17.81 2.68 -8.47
N LEU A 28 18.90 2.26 -7.81
CA LEU A 28 20.16 3.02 -7.74
C LEU A 28 20.81 3.21 -9.12
N GLU A 29 20.72 2.21 -9.99
CA GLU A 29 21.15 2.32 -11.39
C GLU A 29 20.30 3.33 -12.16
N ALA A 30 18.97 3.33 -11.95
CA ALA A 30 18.05 4.24 -12.64
C ALA A 30 18.25 5.71 -12.25
N ILE A 31 18.63 6.00 -11.00
CA ILE A 31 18.92 7.37 -10.53
C ILE A 31 20.40 7.77 -10.69
N GLY A 32 21.26 6.85 -11.15
CA GLY A 32 22.67 7.15 -11.46
C GLY A 32 23.59 7.24 -10.24
N THR A 33 23.21 6.68 -9.09
CA THR A 33 24.03 6.66 -7.86
C THR A 33 24.83 5.37 -7.68
N ALA A 34 24.53 4.33 -8.48
CA ALA A 34 25.36 3.14 -8.58
C ALA A 34 26.82 3.50 -8.98
N PRO A 35 27.83 2.81 -8.41
CA PRO A 35 27.72 1.58 -7.63
C PRO A 35 27.53 1.80 -6.12
N SER A 36 27.28 3.03 -5.67
CA SER A 36 27.04 3.32 -4.26
C SER A 36 25.61 2.97 -3.85
N ALA A 37 25.45 2.47 -2.63
CA ALA A 37 24.17 2.16 -1.99
C ALA A 37 23.85 3.10 -0.81
N ASP A 38 24.72 4.08 -0.53
CA ASP A 38 24.52 5.08 0.51
C ASP A 38 23.29 5.96 0.27
N GLU A 39 22.89 6.18 -0.98
CA GLU A 39 21.68 6.92 -1.33
C GLU A 39 20.43 6.37 -0.63
N LEU A 40 20.32 5.04 -0.44
CA LEU A 40 19.20 4.45 0.31
C LEU A 40 19.18 4.88 1.78
N ALA A 41 20.36 5.10 2.38
CA ALA A 41 20.48 5.58 3.75
C ALA A 41 20.24 7.09 3.85
N LEU A 42 20.72 7.86 2.87
CA LEU A 42 20.51 9.31 2.79
C LEU A 42 19.02 9.65 2.66
N GLU A 43 18.31 8.98 1.76
CA GLU A 43 16.87 9.19 1.58
C GLU A 43 16.07 8.83 2.85
N PHE A 44 16.52 7.83 3.61
CA PHE A 44 15.90 7.49 4.89
C PHE A 44 16.18 8.55 5.96
N ASP A 45 17.42 9.06 6.05
CA ASP A 45 17.77 10.11 7.01
C ASP A 45 16.97 11.40 6.76
N ASP A 46 16.64 11.71 5.50
CA ASP A 46 15.79 12.87 5.15
C ASP A 46 14.39 12.80 5.77
N VAL A 47 13.79 11.60 5.84
CA VAL A 47 12.44 11.40 6.41
C VAL A 47 12.45 11.06 7.90
N ARG A 48 13.60 10.62 8.43
CA ARG A 48 13.75 10.20 9.83
C ARG A 48 13.21 11.19 10.86
N PRO A 49 13.45 12.52 10.77
CA PRO A 49 12.90 13.47 11.75
C PRO A 49 11.37 13.43 11.86
N HIS A 50 10.67 13.15 10.76
CA HIS A 50 9.21 13.04 10.72
C HIS A 50 8.73 11.69 11.26
N LEU A 51 9.44 10.60 10.93
CA LEU A 51 9.17 9.26 11.47
C LEU A 51 9.27 9.24 13.00
N MET A 52 10.18 10.03 13.58
CA MET A 52 10.33 10.18 15.03
C MET A 52 9.18 10.92 15.72
N THR A 53 8.20 11.44 14.97
CA THR A 53 6.98 12.08 15.51
C THR A 53 5.76 11.17 15.54
N LEU A 54 5.90 9.94 15.02
CA LEU A 54 4.84 8.93 15.00
C LEU A 54 4.70 8.24 16.37
N ASP A 55 3.92 7.16 16.41
CA ASP A 55 3.75 6.37 17.62
C ASP A 55 5.05 5.71 18.12
N ALA A 56 5.01 5.19 19.35
CA ALA A 56 6.18 4.63 20.02
C ALA A 56 6.80 3.42 19.30
N GLU A 57 5.99 2.64 18.57
CA GLU A 57 6.46 1.46 17.85
C GLU A 57 7.20 1.87 16.56
N ALA A 58 6.64 2.82 15.81
CA ALA A 58 7.29 3.41 14.64
C ALA A 58 8.61 4.11 15.02
N VAL A 59 8.63 4.85 16.12
CA VAL A 59 9.86 5.47 16.68
C VAL A 59 10.91 4.41 17.01
N ALA A 60 10.52 3.31 17.67
CA ALA A 60 11.45 2.24 18.05
C ALA A 60 12.06 1.53 16.82
N LEU A 61 11.26 1.25 15.79
CA LEU A 61 11.75 0.67 14.53
C LEU A 61 12.68 1.64 13.79
N THR A 62 12.31 2.92 13.71
CA THR A 62 13.13 3.96 13.09
C THR A 62 14.50 4.04 13.76
N GLY A 63 14.55 3.99 15.10
CA GLY A 63 15.82 3.97 15.85
C GLY A 63 16.67 2.72 15.61
N ARG A 64 16.05 1.55 15.40
CA ARG A 64 16.78 0.31 15.06
C ARG A 64 17.38 0.37 13.65
N ILE A 65 16.66 0.95 12.69
CA ILE A 65 17.17 1.17 11.33
C ILE A 65 18.35 2.14 11.37
N ASP A 66 18.20 3.28 12.06
CA ASP A 66 19.24 4.30 12.23
C ASP A 66 20.52 3.71 12.84
N ALA A 67 20.39 2.95 13.93
CA ALA A 67 21.53 2.29 14.57
C ALA A 67 22.23 1.25 13.66
N LEU A 68 21.48 0.56 12.80
CA LEU A 68 22.04 -0.40 11.86
C LEU A 68 22.80 0.31 10.72
N LEU A 69 22.26 1.41 10.20
CA LEU A 69 22.92 2.25 9.20
C LEU A 69 24.19 2.91 9.75
N ASP A 70 24.15 3.40 10.99
CA ASP A 70 25.32 3.95 11.68
C ASP A 70 26.41 2.87 11.87
N ALA A 71 26.02 1.66 12.28
CA ALA A 71 26.96 0.53 12.42
C ALA A 71 27.58 0.09 11.08
N MET A 72 26.93 0.36 9.95
CA MET A 72 27.46 0.10 8.60
C MET A 72 28.40 1.21 8.11
N SER A 73 28.37 2.40 8.72
CA SER A 73 29.05 3.59 8.24
C SER A 73 30.58 3.47 8.21
N GLY A 74 31.22 4.29 7.38
CA GLY A 74 32.67 4.31 7.16
C GLY A 74 33.12 3.55 5.91
N PRO A 75 34.44 3.52 5.62
CA PRO A 75 34.97 2.88 4.43
C PRO A 75 34.80 1.36 4.51
N SER A 76 33.72 0.86 3.93
CA SER A 76 33.29 -0.53 3.98
C SER A 76 32.70 -0.96 2.63
N PRO A 77 32.95 -2.20 2.17
CA PRO A 77 32.34 -2.73 0.95
C PRO A 77 30.81 -2.89 1.08
N VAL A 78 30.26 -2.77 2.29
CA VAL A 78 28.82 -2.88 2.54
C VAL A 78 28.01 -1.83 1.77
N TRP A 79 28.59 -0.69 1.41
CA TRP A 79 27.93 0.39 0.67
C TRP A 79 28.01 0.24 -0.86
N HIS A 80 28.50 -0.89 -1.37
CA HIS A 80 28.46 -1.18 -2.80
C HIS A 80 27.15 -1.89 -3.17
N VAL A 81 26.57 -1.61 -4.34
CA VAL A 81 25.32 -2.26 -4.81
C VAL A 81 25.38 -3.79 -4.81
N ASP A 82 26.55 -4.37 -5.07
CA ASP A 82 26.74 -5.83 -5.04
C ASP A 82 26.62 -6.42 -3.61
N ALA A 83 26.77 -5.59 -2.57
CA ALA A 83 26.61 -6.00 -1.18
C ALA A 83 25.12 -6.15 -0.78
N LEU A 84 24.18 -5.53 -1.51
CA LEU A 84 22.74 -5.53 -1.18
C LEU A 84 22.17 -6.94 -1.02
N ALA A 85 22.64 -7.89 -1.82
CA ALA A 85 22.18 -9.29 -1.81
C ALA A 85 23.00 -10.20 -0.89
N VAL A 86 24.23 -9.82 -0.54
CA VAL A 86 25.22 -10.71 0.07
C VAL A 86 25.43 -10.42 1.56
N PHE A 87 25.39 -9.14 1.94
CA PHE A 87 25.66 -8.73 3.31
C PHE A 87 24.39 -8.85 4.16
N PRO A 88 24.44 -9.55 5.30
CA PRO A 88 23.26 -9.80 6.13
C PRO A 88 22.65 -8.52 6.70
N GLN A 89 23.44 -7.47 6.87
CA GLN A 89 22.97 -6.17 7.36
C GLN A 89 21.86 -5.60 6.44
N TRP A 90 22.02 -5.71 5.12
CA TRP A 90 20.99 -5.27 4.17
C TRP A 90 19.71 -6.11 4.24
N ALA A 91 19.82 -7.40 4.56
CA ALA A 91 18.65 -8.25 4.78
C ALA A 91 17.89 -7.81 6.04
N SER A 92 18.60 -7.60 7.16
CA SER A 92 18.00 -7.09 8.39
C SER A 92 17.39 -5.70 8.21
N LEU A 93 18.03 -4.82 7.44
CA LEU A 93 17.51 -3.50 7.12
C LEU A 93 16.18 -3.57 6.37
N ARG A 94 16.07 -4.46 5.37
CA ARG A 94 14.82 -4.70 4.63
C ARG A 94 13.70 -5.20 5.51
N GLU A 95 14.00 -6.12 6.43
CA GLU A 95 13.02 -6.65 7.39
C GLU A 95 12.48 -5.55 8.31
N LEU A 96 13.37 -4.76 8.90
CA LEU A 96 13.00 -3.62 9.75
C LEU A 96 12.19 -2.57 8.98
N ALA A 97 12.61 -2.24 7.76
CA ALA A 97 11.91 -1.28 6.92
C ALA A 97 10.53 -1.79 6.50
N ALA A 98 10.39 -3.09 6.22
CA ALA A 98 9.10 -3.71 5.92
C ALA A 98 8.16 -3.72 7.14
N GLU A 99 8.69 -3.89 8.35
CA GLU A 99 7.93 -3.70 9.60
C GLU A 99 7.49 -2.26 9.77
N LEU A 100 8.41 -1.30 9.63
CA LEU A 100 8.11 0.12 9.76
C LEU A 100 7.05 0.56 8.75
N LEU A 101 7.13 0.11 7.50
CA LEU A 101 6.17 0.44 6.44
C LEU A 101 4.73 0.05 6.77
N ARG A 102 4.52 -0.96 7.65
CA ARG A 102 3.17 -1.35 8.11
C ARG A 102 2.56 -0.35 9.10
N LEU A 103 3.42 0.43 9.77
CA LEU A 103 3.01 1.43 10.75
C LEU A 103 2.88 2.83 10.15
N LEU A 104 3.47 3.06 8.98
CA LEU A 104 3.44 4.38 8.37
C LEU A 104 2.03 4.73 7.86
N PRO A 105 1.61 6.00 8.04
CA PRO A 105 0.41 6.48 7.40
C PRO A 105 0.54 6.40 5.87
N PHE A 106 -0.60 6.34 5.22
CA PHE A 106 -0.68 6.21 3.77
C PHE A 106 -0.15 7.48 3.07
N ASP A 107 1.00 7.40 2.41
CA ASP A 107 1.70 8.57 1.83
C ASP A 107 1.60 8.68 0.28
N GLY A 108 0.47 8.25 -0.30
CA GLY A 108 0.15 8.55 -1.70
C GLY A 108 -0.15 7.34 -2.57
N PRO A 109 -0.53 7.56 -3.85
CA PRO A 109 -1.19 6.55 -4.66
C PRO A 109 -0.36 5.27 -4.82
N ARG A 110 -0.83 4.14 -4.27
CA ARG A 110 -0.16 2.83 -4.42
C ARG A 110 -0.99 1.89 -5.28
N PRO A 111 -0.40 0.93 -6.00
CA PRO A 111 -1.18 -0.16 -6.59
C PRO A 111 -1.94 -0.95 -5.51
N LEU A 112 -3.00 -1.64 -5.95
CA LEU A 112 -3.72 -2.59 -5.11
C LEU A 112 -2.76 -3.67 -4.60
N ALA A 113 -2.89 -4.01 -3.32
CA ALA A 113 -2.27 -5.22 -2.78
C ALA A 113 -2.97 -6.45 -3.39
N PRO A 114 -2.28 -7.62 -3.47
CA PRO A 114 -2.88 -8.83 -4.06
C PRO A 114 -4.23 -9.22 -3.44
N SER A 115 -4.41 -9.05 -2.13
CA SER A 115 -5.68 -9.32 -1.45
C SER A 115 -6.79 -8.34 -1.82
N GLU A 116 -6.47 -7.05 -1.99
CA GLU A 116 -7.44 -6.02 -2.39
C GLU A 116 -7.89 -6.23 -3.84
N HIS A 117 -6.93 -6.57 -4.71
CA HIS A 117 -7.21 -6.94 -6.09
C HIS A 117 -8.14 -8.16 -6.17
N ALA A 118 -7.88 -9.20 -5.37
CA ALA A 118 -8.70 -10.41 -5.35
C ALA A 118 -10.16 -10.14 -4.90
N VAL A 119 -10.37 -9.23 -3.95
CA VAL A 119 -11.72 -8.83 -3.54
C VAL A 119 -12.44 -8.08 -4.66
N LEU A 120 -11.78 -7.10 -5.28
CA LEU A 120 -12.36 -6.37 -6.41
C LEU A 120 -12.70 -7.31 -7.57
N GLU A 121 -11.81 -8.24 -7.91
CA GLU A 121 -12.04 -9.26 -8.93
C GLU A 121 -13.23 -10.16 -8.58
N ARG A 122 -13.36 -10.58 -7.32
CA ARG A 122 -14.49 -11.39 -6.84
C ARG A 122 -15.83 -10.66 -6.97
N VAL A 123 -15.90 -9.40 -6.57
CA VAL A 123 -17.14 -8.61 -6.65
C VAL A 123 -17.48 -8.29 -8.11
N LEU A 124 -16.48 -7.91 -8.91
CA LEU A 124 -16.68 -7.59 -10.31
C LEU A 124 -16.91 -8.82 -11.19
N ALA A 125 -16.71 -10.06 -10.70
CA ALA A 125 -17.04 -11.29 -11.43
C ALA A 125 -18.55 -11.47 -11.68
N VAL A 126 -19.40 -10.73 -10.96
CA VAL A 126 -20.83 -10.64 -11.26
C VAL A 126 -21.03 -10.01 -12.64
N GLU A 127 -21.93 -10.56 -13.46
CA GLU A 127 -22.25 -10.01 -14.78
C GLU A 127 -23.30 -8.89 -14.65
N LEU A 128 -22.97 -7.71 -15.15
CA LEU A 128 -23.83 -6.53 -15.21
C LEU A 128 -23.37 -5.59 -16.33
N PRO A 129 -24.22 -4.65 -16.80
CA PRO A 129 -23.79 -3.61 -17.74
C PRO A 129 -22.52 -2.91 -17.26
N GLY A 130 -21.53 -2.77 -18.14
CA GLY A 130 -20.23 -2.14 -17.83
C GLY A 130 -19.24 -2.99 -17.03
N ALA A 131 -19.59 -4.21 -16.58
CA ALA A 131 -18.70 -5.06 -15.78
C ALA A 131 -17.35 -5.35 -16.47
N ALA A 132 -17.36 -5.63 -17.78
CA ALA A 132 -16.14 -5.87 -18.54
C ALA A 132 -15.20 -4.64 -18.55
N ALA A 133 -15.76 -3.44 -18.67
CA ALA A 133 -14.98 -2.20 -18.64
C ALA A 133 -14.43 -1.93 -17.22
N LEU A 134 -15.22 -2.18 -16.17
CA LEU A 134 -14.75 -2.07 -14.78
C LEU A 134 -13.64 -3.10 -14.46
N ARG A 135 -13.72 -4.33 -14.96
CA ARG A 135 -12.63 -5.31 -14.83
C ARG A 135 -11.36 -4.87 -15.53
N ALA A 136 -11.47 -4.27 -16.72
CA ALA A 136 -10.34 -3.73 -17.47
C ALA A 136 -9.65 -2.57 -16.73
N GLN A 137 -10.34 -1.90 -15.80
CA GLN A 137 -9.75 -0.84 -14.98
C GLN A 137 -8.80 -1.35 -13.90
N LEU A 138 -8.86 -2.62 -13.48
CA LEU A 138 -8.13 -3.13 -12.31
C LEU A 138 -6.60 -2.92 -12.39
N GLY A 139 -6.03 -3.02 -13.59
CA GLY A 139 -4.59 -2.74 -13.83
C GLY A 139 -4.19 -1.26 -13.69
N HIS A 140 -5.17 -0.36 -13.58
CA HIS A 140 -4.99 1.09 -13.48
C HIS A 140 -5.45 1.65 -12.12
N VAL A 141 -5.94 0.81 -11.21
CA VAL A 141 -6.40 1.24 -9.89
C VAL A 141 -5.21 1.57 -9.00
N ARG A 142 -5.29 2.73 -8.35
CA ARG A 142 -4.41 3.14 -7.25
C ARG A 142 -5.25 3.38 -6.01
N VAL A 143 -4.85 2.81 -4.89
CA VAL A 143 -5.37 3.22 -3.58
C VAL A 143 -4.85 4.63 -3.30
N LEU A 144 -5.70 5.53 -2.83
CA LEU A 144 -5.37 6.93 -2.51
C LEU A 144 -5.25 7.21 -1.02
N LYS A 145 -6.02 6.51 -0.20
CA LYS A 145 -6.00 6.56 1.26
C LYS A 145 -7.00 5.57 1.82
N HIS A 146 -6.86 5.31 3.12
CA HIS A 146 -7.93 4.73 3.93
C HIS A 146 -8.94 5.81 4.30
N TRP A 147 -10.20 5.44 4.53
CA TRP A 147 -11.24 6.41 4.92
C TRP A 147 -10.94 7.10 6.26
N TYR A 148 -10.32 6.35 7.19
CA TYR A 148 -9.75 6.84 8.45
C TYR A 148 -8.63 5.89 8.88
N GLU A 149 -7.87 6.28 9.91
CA GLU A 149 -6.76 5.47 10.44
C GLU A 149 -7.26 4.09 10.90
N GLY A 150 -6.66 3.02 10.37
CA GLY A 150 -7.08 1.65 10.65
C GLY A 150 -8.38 1.19 9.96
N SER A 151 -8.95 1.96 9.03
CA SER A 151 -10.12 1.51 8.25
C SER A 151 -9.74 0.46 7.20
N ALA A 152 -10.58 -0.56 6.97
CA ALA A 152 -10.46 -1.43 5.80
C ALA A 152 -10.90 -0.77 4.47
N SER A 153 -11.67 0.32 4.54
CA SER A 153 -12.22 1.02 3.37
C SER A 153 -11.19 1.94 2.72
N LEU A 154 -11.19 1.97 1.39
CA LEU A 154 -10.17 2.61 0.57
C LEU A 154 -10.79 3.55 -0.45
N ASP A 155 -10.26 4.77 -0.53
CA ASP A 155 -10.46 5.62 -1.70
C ASP A 155 -9.54 5.17 -2.83
N LEU A 156 -10.05 5.19 -4.06
CA LEU A 156 -9.39 4.72 -5.25
C LEU A 156 -9.30 5.84 -6.31
N SER A 157 -8.18 5.89 -7.01
CA SER A 157 -8.02 6.61 -8.26
C SER A 157 -7.82 5.61 -9.38
N THR A 158 -8.62 5.71 -10.43
CA THR A 158 -8.67 4.66 -11.45
C THR A 158 -8.52 5.24 -12.85
N GLY A 159 -7.45 4.85 -13.54
CA GLY A 159 -7.24 5.15 -14.96
C GLY A 159 -8.03 4.22 -15.89
N GLY A 160 -7.72 4.24 -17.19
CA GLY A 160 -8.36 3.36 -18.19
C GLY A 160 -9.68 3.91 -18.77
N PRO A 161 -10.42 3.12 -19.56
CA PRO A 161 -11.71 3.55 -20.13
C PRO A 161 -12.80 3.63 -19.05
N ALA A 162 -13.64 4.67 -19.12
CA ALA A 162 -14.83 4.78 -18.28
C ALA A 162 -15.88 3.73 -18.71
N ALA A 163 -16.54 3.12 -17.74
CA ALA A 163 -17.65 2.19 -17.96
C ALA A 163 -18.97 2.96 -18.06
N GLU A 164 -19.89 2.48 -18.89
CA GLU A 164 -21.27 3.00 -18.96
C GLU A 164 -22.10 2.46 -17.79
N VAL A 165 -21.81 2.95 -16.60
CA VAL A 165 -22.49 2.63 -15.33
C VAL A 165 -22.85 3.92 -14.62
N ALA A 166 -23.93 3.90 -13.83
CA ALA A 166 -24.32 5.05 -13.03
C ALA A 166 -23.34 5.25 -11.86
N ASP A 167 -23.17 6.52 -11.47
CA ASP A 167 -22.43 6.88 -10.27
C ASP A 167 -23.14 6.39 -8.99
N GLY A 168 -22.34 6.19 -7.94
CA GLY A 168 -22.79 5.66 -6.65
C GLY A 168 -22.42 4.19 -6.45
N VAL A 169 -23.14 3.52 -5.57
CA VAL A 169 -22.85 2.13 -5.22
C VAL A 169 -23.23 1.20 -6.38
N LEU A 170 -22.26 0.42 -6.84
CA LEU A 170 -22.46 -0.62 -7.85
C LEU A 170 -23.55 -1.61 -7.35
N PRO A 171 -24.54 -2.00 -8.17
CA PRO A 171 -25.68 -2.80 -7.73
C PRO A 171 -25.33 -4.29 -7.57
N VAL A 172 -24.30 -4.58 -6.77
CA VAL A 172 -23.85 -5.92 -6.42
C VAL A 172 -24.05 -6.12 -4.92
N ASP A 173 -24.76 -7.18 -4.55
CA ASP A 173 -24.88 -7.65 -3.17
C ASP A 173 -23.66 -8.54 -2.87
N ALA A 174 -22.60 -7.95 -2.31
CA ALA A 174 -21.37 -8.65 -1.95
C ALA A 174 -21.27 -8.86 -0.44
N ARG A 175 -21.56 -10.06 0.04
CA ARG A 175 -21.62 -10.42 1.47
C ARG A 175 -20.33 -11.06 1.94
N VAL A 176 -19.86 -10.66 3.11
CA VAL A 176 -18.68 -11.22 3.78
C VAL A 176 -19.14 -12.22 4.84
N HIS A 177 -18.59 -13.43 4.81
CA HIS A 177 -18.88 -14.50 5.76
C HIS A 177 -17.62 -15.01 6.45
N GLU A 178 -17.70 -15.21 7.76
CA GLU A 178 -16.66 -15.87 8.55
C GLU A 178 -17.26 -17.07 9.27
N ALA A 179 -16.64 -18.24 9.12
CA ALA A 179 -17.17 -19.52 9.66
C ALA A 179 -18.64 -19.81 9.29
N GLY A 180 -19.13 -19.25 8.18
CA GLY A 180 -20.52 -19.40 7.71
C GLY A 180 -21.48 -18.30 8.17
N GLU A 181 -21.06 -17.43 9.10
CA GLU A 181 -21.87 -16.33 9.63
C GLU A 181 -21.64 -15.03 8.84
N PRO A 182 -22.68 -14.22 8.59
CA PRO A 182 -22.53 -12.93 7.91
C PRO A 182 -21.88 -11.91 8.85
N VAL A 183 -20.71 -11.40 8.47
CA VAL A 183 -19.93 -10.41 9.25
C VAL A 183 -19.89 -9.03 8.61
N GLY A 184 -20.37 -8.89 7.37
CA GLY A 184 -20.51 -7.61 6.71
C GLY A 184 -20.80 -7.70 5.21
N GLU A 185 -20.54 -6.61 4.50
CA GLU A 185 -20.66 -6.49 3.05
C GLU A 185 -19.59 -5.58 2.44
N ILE A 186 -19.28 -5.83 1.17
CA ILE A 186 -18.40 -5.00 0.36
C ILE A 186 -19.25 -4.15 -0.58
N LEU A 187 -19.00 -2.84 -0.59
CA LEU A 187 -19.64 -1.91 -1.52
C LEU A 187 -18.57 -1.34 -2.44
N LEU A 188 -18.83 -1.37 -3.75
CA LEU A 188 -17.97 -0.70 -4.73
C LEU A 188 -18.63 0.60 -5.16
N TRP A 189 -17.88 1.69 -5.07
CA TRP A 189 -18.36 3.02 -5.43
C TRP A 189 -17.86 3.41 -6.81
N ILE A 190 -18.76 3.97 -7.62
CA ILE A 190 -18.49 4.46 -8.96
C ILE A 190 -18.60 5.99 -8.98
N ALA A 191 -17.62 6.62 -9.65
CA ALA A 191 -17.68 8.03 -10.01
C ALA A 191 -17.14 8.21 -11.44
N ASP A 192 -17.85 8.93 -12.30
CA ASP A 192 -17.50 9.18 -13.69
C ASP A 192 -17.19 7.88 -14.48
N GLY A 193 -17.97 6.83 -14.20
CA GLY A 193 -17.80 5.50 -14.81
C GLY A 193 -16.54 4.74 -14.36
N ARG A 194 -15.95 5.11 -13.23
CA ARG A 194 -14.70 4.53 -12.70
C ARG A 194 -14.85 4.04 -11.28
N LEU A 195 -14.08 3.00 -10.92
CA LEU A 195 -13.94 2.58 -9.51
C LEU A 195 -13.34 3.75 -8.71
N SER A 196 -14.05 4.18 -7.67
CA SER A 196 -13.72 5.37 -6.87
C SER A 196 -13.50 5.06 -5.39
N ALA A 197 -14.13 4.00 -4.87
CA ALA A 197 -13.84 3.49 -3.54
C ALA A 197 -14.24 2.01 -3.41
N ILE A 198 -13.63 1.33 -2.46
CA ILE A 198 -14.11 0.07 -1.91
C ILE A 198 -14.40 0.29 -0.43
N GLU A 199 -15.62 -0.01 -0.02
CA GLU A 199 -16.07 0.11 1.36
C GLU A 199 -16.32 -1.29 1.93
N TYR A 200 -15.84 -1.51 3.15
CA TYR A 200 -16.22 -2.66 3.95
C TYR A 200 -17.15 -2.19 5.06
N ALA A 201 -18.45 -2.43 4.90
CA ALA A 201 -19.45 -2.24 5.95
C ALA A 201 -19.53 -3.52 6.80
N TRP A 202 -19.32 -3.42 8.10
CA TRP A 202 -19.30 -4.56 9.02
C TRP A 202 -20.45 -4.51 10.02
N VAL A 203 -20.75 -5.66 10.63
CA VAL A 203 -21.76 -5.78 11.70
C VAL A 203 -21.18 -6.32 13.01
N THR A 204 -19.87 -6.55 13.05
CA THR A 204 -19.12 -7.00 14.24
C THR A 204 -18.84 -5.85 15.22
N ASP A 205 -18.46 -6.19 16.46
CA ASP A 205 -18.12 -5.20 17.48
C ASP A 205 -16.85 -4.42 17.16
N GLU A 206 -15.84 -5.09 16.61
CA GLU A 206 -14.58 -4.47 16.19
C GLU A 206 -14.59 -4.15 14.69
N PRO A 207 -14.13 -2.94 14.29
CA PRO A 207 -14.01 -2.58 12.88
C PRO A 207 -12.89 -3.38 12.20
N PRO A 208 -13.09 -3.85 10.96
CA PRO A 208 -12.04 -4.50 10.21
C PRO A 208 -10.96 -3.48 9.83
N THR A 209 -9.70 -3.89 10.00
CA THR A 209 -8.52 -3.09 9.62
C THR A 209 -7.98 -3.41 8.22
N ARG A 210 -8.56 -4.42 7.57
CA ARG A 210 -8.20 -4.91 6.24
C ARG A 210 -9.42 -5.50 5.54
N LEU A 211 -9.39 -5.49 4.20
CA LEU A 211 -10.38 -6.21 3.40
C LEU A 211 -10.33 -7.71 3.70
N PRO A 212 -11.48 -8.41 3.61
CA PRO A 212 -11.54 -9.85 3.87
C PRO A 212 -10.79 -10.62 2.77
N PRO A 213 -10.32 -11.85 3.07
CA PRO A 213 -10.00 -12.83 2.04
C PRO A 213 -11.12 -12.96 0.99
N ALA A 214 -10.76 -13.03 -0.30
CA ALA A 214 -11.76 -13.04 -1.38
C ALA A 214 -12.68 -14.28 -1.37
N ASP A 215 -12.25 -15.39 -0.75
CA ASP A 215 -13.05 -16.60 -0.56
C ASP A 215 -14.14 -16.44 0.51
N GLN A 216 -14.02 -15.46 1.40
CA GLN A 216 -15.07 -15.06 2.36
C GLN A 216 -16.16 -14.18 1.71
N VAL A 217 -15.93 -13.70 0.49
CA VAL A 217 -16.88 -12.82 -0.21
C VAL A 217 -17.73 -13.62 -1.20
N THR A 218 -19.05 -13.57 -1.02
CA THR A 218 -20.03 -14.01 -2.01
C THR A 218 -20.65 -12.80 -2.69
N ALA A 219 -20.80 -12.82 -4.01
CA ALA A 219 -21.31 -11.67 -4.77
C ALA A 219 -22.40 -12.11 -5.76
N ARG A 220 -23.47 -11.31 -5.85
CA ARG A 220 -24.56 -11.50 -6.81
C ARG A 220 -25.16 -10.15 -7.22
N LEU A 221 -25.83 -10.11 -8.36
CA LEU A 221 -26.58 -8.92 -8.78
C LEU A 221 -27.70 -8.63 -7.76
N ARG A 222 -27.89 -7.35 -7.41
CA ARG A 222 -29.00 -6.91 -6.55
C ARG A 222 -30.31 -6.81 -7.33
#